data_AF-A0A520BXP9-F1
#
_entry.id   AF-A0A520BXP9-F1
#
_cell.length_a   1.000
_cell.length_b   1.000
_cell.length_c   1.000
_cell.angle_alpha   90.00
_cell.angle_beta   90.00
_cell.angle_gamma   90.00
#
_symmetry.space_group_name_H-M   'P 1'
#
loop_
_entity.id
_entity.type
_entity.pdbx_description
1 polymer ?
#
loop_
_entity_poly.entity_id
_entity_poly.type
_entity_poly.pdbx_seq_one_letter_code
_entity_poly.pdbx_strand_id
1 'polypeptide(L)'
;HPVKNIIKNHCEVTSQNHGFGVIPDEVRKSDKVEITHVNLNDDSIEGIRVKGKKAFSVQYHPESSPGPHDSRYLFDDFVSMVKGELAW
;
A
#
# COMPACT_ATOMS: atom_id res chain seq x y z
N HIS A 1 11.11 -0.23 -7.22
CA HIS A 1 11.28 0.72 -6.09
C HIS A 1 11.14 -0.05 -4.80
N PRO A 2 12.05 0.12 -3.82
CA PRO A 2 11.98 -0.59 -2.55
C PRO A 2 10.90 0.02 -1.66
N VAL A 3 9.86 -0.77 -1.35
CA VAL A 3 8.74 -0.35 -0.51
C VAL A 3 8.64 -1.27 0.70
N LYS A 4 8.40 -0.71 1.88
CA LYS A 4 8.19 -1.48 3.10
C LYS A 4 6.71 -1.48 3.48
N ASN A 5 6.10 -2.65 3.52
CA ASN A 5 4.87 -2.89 4.24
C ASN A 5 5.17 -2.82 5.76
N ILE A 6 4.76 -1.73 6.40
CA ILE A 6 5.06 -1.49 7.82
C ILE A 6 4.16 -2.29 8.76
N ILE A 7 3.02 -2.80 8.27
CA ILE A 7 2.10 -3.63 9.05
C ILE A 7 2.65 -5.06 9.19
N LYS A 8 3.13 -5.63 8.08
CA LYS A 8 3.69 -6.99 8.03
C LYS A 8 5.21 -7.02 8.31
N ASN A 9 5.85 -5.85 8.44
CA ASN A 9 7.30 -5.68 8.50
C ASN A 9 8.04 -6.42 7.36
N HIS A 10 7.55 -6.23 6.13
CA HIS A 10 8.01 -6.92 4.93
C HIS A 10 8.43 -5.91 3.87
N CYS A 11 9.52 -6.17 3.16
CA CYS A 11 10.02 -5.30 2.08
C CYS A 11 9.74 -5.94 0.72
N GLU A 12 9.39 -5.10 -0.26
CA GLU A 12 8.98 -5.50 -1.60
C GLU A 12 9.73 -4.66 -2.62
N VAL A 13 10.12 -5.27 -3.74
CA VAL A 13 10.52 -4.50 -4.93
C VAL A 13 9.27 -4.31 -5.79
N THR A 14 8.96 -3.07 -6.14
CA THR A 14 7.71 -2.70 -6.86
C THR A 14 7.97 -2.03 -8.21
N SER A 15 6.97 -2.08 -9.10
CA SER A 15 6.91 -1.26 -10.31
C SER A 15 6.13 0.03 -10.04
N GLN A 16 6.69 1.19 -10.39
CA GLN A 16 6.08 2.50 -10.15
C GLN A 16 6.15 3.37 -11.40
N ASN A 17 5.08 4.12 -11.67
CA ASN A 17 5.03 5.12 -12.73
C ASN A 17 4.00 6.22 -12.39
N HIS A 18 4.34 7.08 -11.44
CA HIS A 18 3.51 8.21 -11.03
C HIS A 18 4.38 9.45 -10.77
N GLY A 19 3.83 10.64 -11.01
CA GLY A 19 4.48 11.94 -10.75
C GLY A 19 3.84 12.75 -9.63
N PHE A 20 2.74 12.26 -9.06
CA PHE A 20 2.05 12.83 -7.92
C PHE A 20 1.98 11.78 -6.81
N GLY A 21 1.92 12.24 -5.56
CA GLY A 21 1.75 11.41 -4.38
C GLY A 21 0.91 12.12 -3.33
N VAL A 22 0.43 11.36 -2.35
CA VAL A 22 -0.26 11.94 -1.19
C VAL A 22 0.73 12.67 -0.29
N ILE A 23 0.30 13.76 0.36
CA ILE A 23 1.17 14.54 1.26
C ILE A 23 1.38 13.74 2.55
N PRO A 24 2.60 13.28 2.87
CA PRO A 24 2.84 12.39 4.00
C PRO A 24 2.37 12.96 5.35
N ASP A 25 2.57 14.25 5.57
CA ASP A 25 2.19 14.91 6.83
C ASP A 25 0.68 14.98 7.04
N GLU A 26 -0.09 15.17 5.97
CA GLU A 26 -1.55 15.16 6.03
C GLU A 26 -2.08 13.75 6.30
N VAL A 27 -1.46 12.72 5.69
CA VAL A 27 -1.81 11.32 5.97
C VAL A 27 -1.48 10.95 7.41
N ARG A 28 -0.31 11.34 7.94
CA ARG A 28 0.11 11.06 9.32
C ARG A 28 -0.80 11.74 10.37
N LYS A 29 -1.32 12.93 10.07
CA LYS A 29 -2.24 13.68 10.94
C LYS A 29 -3.69 13.19 10.86
N SER A 30 -4.03 12.42 9.84
CA SER A 30 -5.41 11.98 9.61
C SER A 30 -5.87 10.94 10.64
N ASP A 31 -7.03 11.19 11.24
CA ASP A 31 -7.72 10.23 12.10
C ASP A 31 -8.42 9.13 11.28
N LYS A 32 -8.66 9.35 9.98
CA LYS A 32 -9.46 8.46 9.11
C LYS A 32 -8.66 7.38 8.38
N VAL A 33 -7.38 7.59 8.14
CA VAL A 33 -6.53 6.65 7.40
C VAL A 33 -5.32 6.25 8.20
N GLU A 34 -4.74 5.11 7.86
CA GLU A 34 -3.46 4.66 8.39
C GLU A 34 -2.52 4.30 7.23
N ILE A 35 -1.22 4.52 7.47
CA ILE A 35 -0.17 4.21 6.52
C ILE A 35 0.10 2.71 6.56
N THR A 36 0.18 2.08 5.39
CA THR A 36 0.48 0.65 5.28
C THR A 36 1.81 0.39 4.59
N HIS A 37 2.21 1.26 3.65
CA HIS A 37 3.44 1.11 2.89
C HIS A 37 4.19 2.44 2.80
N VAL A 38 5.52 2.37 2.91
CA VAL A 38 6.44 3.52 2.83
C VAL A 38 7.57 3.20 1.88
N ASN A 39 7.93 4.16 1.04
CA ASN A 39 9.09 4.07 0.15
C ASN A 39 10.39 4.16 0.97
N LEU A 40 11.30 3.21 0.78
CA LEU A 40 12.55 3.16 1.56
C LEU A 40 13.62 4.14 1.06
N ASN A 41 13.44 4.75 -0.12
CA ASN A 41 14.40 5.72 -0.65
C ASN A 41 14.12 7.16 -0.20
N ASP A 42 12.85 7.54 -0.03
CA ASP A 42 12.44 8.94 0.15
C ASP A 42 11.32 9.18 1.17
N ASP A 43 10.91 8.15 1.92
CA ASP A 43 9.86 8.20 2.94
C ASP A 43 8.46 8.64 2.42
N SER A 44 8.24 8.64 1.11
CA SER A 44 6.92 8.86 0.52
C SER A 44 5.95 7.73 0.88
N ILE A 45 4.64 8.06 0.90
CA ILE A 45 3.59 7.12 1.27
C ILE A 45 3.19 6.29 0.04
N GLU A 46 3.34 4.98 0.16
CA GLU A 46 3.14 4.03 -0.92
C GLU A 46 1.86 3.21 -0.77
N GLY A 47 1.17 3.36 0.37
CA GLY A 47 -0.07 2.65 0.63
C GLY A 47 -0.76 3.15 1.90
N ILE A 48 -2.09 3.15 1.85
CA ILE A 48 -2.97 3.55 2.95
C ILE A 48 -4.16 2.59 3.05
N ARG A 49 -4.78 2.52 4.23
CA ARG A 49 -6.12 1.94 4.40
C ARG A 49 -7.00 2.84 5.27
N VAL A 50 -8.31 2.74 5.09
CA VAL A 50 -9.29 3.56 5.81
C VAL A 50 -9.71 2.84 7.08
N LYS A 51 -9.57 3.50 8.23
CA LYS A 51 -9.90 2.91 9.53
C LYS A 51 -11.39 2.56 9.59
N GLY A 52 -11.71 1.35 10.04
CA GLY A 52 -13.08 0.87 10.18
C GLY A 52 -13.83 0.66 8.85
N LYS A 53 -13.13 0.63 7.71
CA LYS A 53 -13.73 0.35 6.40
C LYS A 53 -12.91 -0.67 5.63
N LYS A 54 -13.61 -1.44 4.78
CA LYS A 54 -13.02 -2.36 3.81
C LYS A 54 -12.51 -1.60 2.57
N ALA A 55 -11.52 -0.74 2.77
CA ALA A 55 -10.93 0.07 1.71
C ALA A 55 -9.44 0.31 1.95
N PHE A 56 -8.62 0.00 0.95
CA PHE A 56 -7.19 0.27 0.93
C PHE A 56 -6.74 0.63 -0.49
N SER A 57 -5.56 1.22 -0.60
CA SER A 57 -4.90 1.50 -1.87
C SER A 57 -3.39 1.44 -1.74
N VAL A 58 -2.71 1.24 -2.87
CA VAL A 58 -1.27 1.37 -3.02
C VAL A 58 -0.95 2.33 -4.17
N GLN A 59 0.22 2.95 -4.12
CA GLN A 59 0.67 3.95 -5.09
C GLN A 59 1.42 3.34 -6.29
N TYR A 60 1.91 2.11 -6.12
CA TYR A 60 2.60 1.31 -7.13
C TYR A 60 1.68 0.33 -7.86
N HIS A 61 2.23 -0.38 -8.85
CA HIS A 61 1.52 -1.32 -9.73
C HIS A 61 1.68 -2.78 -9.24
N PRO A 62 0.74 -3.35 -8.47
CA PRO A 62 0.85 -4.72 -7.98
C PRO A 62 0.66 -5.80 -9.04
N GLU A 63 0.05 -5.46 -10.18
CA GLU A 63 -0.07 -6.31 -11.37
C GLU A 63 1.26 -6.46 -12.13
N SER A 64 2.20 -5.55 -11.87
CA SER A 64 3.49 -5.44 -12.56
C SER A 64 3.31 -5.19 -14.07
N SER A 65 4.08 -5.89 -14.92
CA SER A 65 3.99 -5.89 -16.39
C SER A 65 4.40 -4.56 -17.06
N PRO A 66 5.71 -4.21 -17.04
CA PRO A 66 6.85 -5.03 -16.58
C PRO A 66 7.13 -4.93 -15.07
N GLY A 67 8.02 -5.79 -14.58
CA GLY A 67 8.64 -5.70 -13.25
C GLY A 67 8.29 -6.83 -12.26
N PRO A 68 8.76 -6.73 -11.00
CA PRO A 68 8.71 -7.79 -9.99
C PRO A 68 7.30 -8.10 -9.48
N HIS A 69 7.09 -9.29 -8.92
CA HIS A 69 5.77 -9.81 -8.53
C HIS A 69 5.54 -9.86 -7.01
N ASP A 70 6.42 -9.25 -6.23
CA ASP A 70 6.47 -9.31 -4.76
C ASP A 70 5.16 -8.86 -4.09
N SER A 71 4.43 -7.94 -4.72
CA SER A 71 3.23 -7.32 -4.17
C SER A 71 1.90 -7.90 -4.67
N ARG A 72 1.92 -9.04 -5.38
CA ARG A 72 0.69 -9.67 -5.91
C ARG A 72 -0.30 -10.12 -4.83
N TYR A 73 0.17 -10.38 -3.61
CA TYR A 73 -0.69 -10.74 -2.47
C TYR A 73 -1.77 -9.69 -2.18
N LEU A 74 -1.60 -8.44 -2.62
CA LEU A 74 -2.62 -7.40 -2.46
C LEU A 74 -3.93 -7.75 -3.17
N PHE A 75 -3.88 -8.56 -4.24
CA PHE A 75 -5.09 -9.09 -4.88
C PHE A 75 -5.76 -10.16 -4.00
N ASP A 76 -4.98 -11.00 -3.32
CA ASP A 76 -5.50 -11.97 -2.36
C ASP A 76 -6.14 -11.26 -1.17
N ASP A 77 -5.46 -10.24 -0.61
CA ASP A 77 -5.98 -9.39 0.47
C ASP A 77 -7.30 -8.70 0.03
N PHE A 78 -7.39 -8.22 -1.21
CA PHE A 78 -8.63 -7.66 -1.77
C PHE A 78 -9.76 -8.70 -1.86
N VAL A 79 -9.48 -9.90 -2.38
CA VAL A 79 -10.48 -10.97 -2.51
C VAL A 79 -10.98 -11.41 -1.14
N SER A 80 -10.09 -11.63 -0.17
CA SER A 80 -10.47 -11.99 1.20
C SER A 80 -11.27 -10.88 1.89
N MET A 81 -10.97 -9.61 1.62
CA MET A 81 -11.76 -8.48 2.11
C MET A 81 -13.20 -8.49 1.56
N VAL A 82 -13.36 -8.75 0.26
CA VAL A 82 -14.67 -8.88 -0.39
C VAL A 82 -15.47 -10.05 0.17
N LYS A 83 -14.82 -11.20 0.41
CA LYS A 83 -15.44 -12.37 1.07
C LYS A 83 -15.78 -12.16 2.54
N GLY A 84 -15.20 -11.12 3.17
CA GLY A 84 -15.36 -10.84 4.59
C GLY A 84 -14.48 -11.69 5.51
N GLU A 85 -13.46 -12.33 4.95
CA GLU A 85 -12.43 -13.09 5.67
C GLU A 85 -11.34 -12.16 6.23
N LEU A 86 -11.27 -10.93 5.71
CA LEU A 86 -10.29 -9.93 6.09
C LEU A 86 -10.98 -8.61 6.45
N ALA A 87 -10.66 -8.11 7.64
CA ALA A 87 -11.08 -6.80 8.14
C ALA A 87 -9.89 -6.15 8.85
N TRP A 88 -9.79 -4.83 8.72
CA TRP A 88 -8.72 -4.01 9.25
C TRP A 88 -9.25 -3.03 10.29
#